data_AF-A0A1G9IN44-F1
#
_entry.id   AF-A0A1G9IN44-F1
#
_cell.length_a   1.000
_cell.length_b   1.000
_cell.length_c   1.000
_cell.angle_alpha   90.00
_cell.angle_beta   90.00
_cell.angle_gamma   90.00
#
_symmetry.space_group_name_H-M   'P 1'
#
loop_
_entity.id
_entity.type
_entity.pdbx_description
1 polymer ?
#
loop_
_entity_poly.entity_id
_entity_poly.type
_entity_poly.pdbx_seq_one_letter_code
_entity_poly.pdbx_strand_id
1 'polypeptide(L)'
;MDNQVENNDWKKEAPTLAGLSVHHPFSVPEGYFEELPHRISNAVYLEKIKAKSTESGFTTPANYFSELSEQINAELLKEKIKAAVPKGNDYAVPANYFEQLQSNILSKTIYETKTTQSPRVVRLWHSKILKYASAACFIILSTTGFYFYKNHIPTQKLTYNELATEQFLYDIDEEVIIDHINDNDLHQAKPAATDVALENYILSNYSQNEIASNL
;
A
#
# COMPACT_ATOMS: atom_id res chain seq x y z
N MET A 1 69.19 40.94 31.23
CA MET A 1 69.79 41.23 29.91
C MET A 1 68.91 42.26 29.23
N ASP A 2 69.39 43.50 29.14
CA ASP A 2 68.75 44.62 28.46
C ASP A 2 68.80 44.43 26.94
N ASN A 3 67.66 44.07 26.33
CA ASN A 3 67.46 44.01 24.88
C ASN A 3 66.52 45.13 24.40
N GLN A 4 66.68 46.36 24.91
CA GLN A 4 65.75 47.48 24.64
C GLN A 4 66.40 48.66 23.89
N VAL A 5 67.68 48.57 23.53
CA VAL A 5 68.43 49.74 23.04
C VAL A 5 68.73 49.72 21.54
N GLU A 6 68.74 48.56 20.87
CA GLU A 6 68.94 48.52 19.43
C GLU A 6 67.59 48.50 18.71
N ASN A 7 67.31 49.58 17.97
CA ASN A 7 66.22 49.75 17.01
C ASN A 7 64.85 50.23 17.55
N ASN A 8 64.85 51.35 18.29
CA ASN A 8 63.64 52.14 18.59
C ASN A 8 63.49 53.38 17.67
N ASP A 9 64.28 53.51 16.60
CA ASP A 9 64.25 54.70 15.73
C ASP A 9 62.90 54.88 15.03
N TRP A 10 62.17 53.79 14.77
CA TRP A 10 60.80 53.84 14.25
C TRP A 10 59.84 54.64 15.14
N LYS A 11 60.09 54.71 16.47
CA LYS A 11 59.25 55.50 17.39
C LYS A 11 59.44 57.01 17.19
N LYS A 12 60.61 57.44 16.70
CA LYS A 12 60.87 58.82 16.31
C LYS A 12 60.25 59.14 14.95
N GLU A 13 60.29 58.18 14.03
CA GLU A 13 59.74 58.32 12.68
C GLU A 13 58.20 58.30 12.67
N ALA A 14 57.57 57.58 13.60
CA ALA A 14 56.12 57.48 13.70
C ALA A 14 55.63 57.62 15.16
N PRO A 15 55.71 58.82 15.76
CA PRO A 15 55.33 59.06 17.15
C PRO A 15 53.85 58.79 17.43
N THR A 16 53.00 58.98 16.42
CA THR A 16 51.56 58.66 16.49
C THR A 16 51.31 57.16 16.61
N LEU A 17 52.07 56.34 15.89
CA LEU A 17 51.97 54.88 15.97
C LEU A 17 52.59 54.33 17.26
N ALA A 18 53.68 54.94 17.72
CA ALA A 18 54.33 54.55 18.97
C ALA A 18 53.48 54.86 20.22
N GLY A 19 52.60 55.87 20.14
CA GLY A 19 51.66 56.24 21.20
C GLY A 19 50.38 55.40 21.25
N LEU A 20 50.13 54.55 20.24
CA LEU A 20 49.00 53.63 20.26
C LEU A 20 49.25 52.52 21.30
N SER A 21 48.21 52.18 22.05
CA SER A 21 48.27 50.99 22.91
C SER A 21 48.44 49.75 22.04
N VAL A 22 49.44 48.93 22.34
CA VAL A 22 49.62 47.62 21.70
C VAL A 22 48.50 46.72 22.20
N HIS A 23 47.35 46.80 21.56
CA HIS A 23 46.26 45.87 21.75
C HIS A 23 46.45 44.73 20.76
N HIS A 24 46.52 43.49 21.26
CA HIS A 24 46.53 42.30 20.41
C HIS A 24 45.06 41.87 20.20
N PRO A 25 44.41 42.25 19.09
CA PRO A 25 43.00 41.92 18.86
C PRO A 25 42.78 40.41 18.63
N PHE A 26 43.87 39.67 18.41
CA PHE A 26 43.86 38.23 18.18
C PHE A 26 44.38 37.53 19.43
N SER A 27 43.45 37.03 20.25
CA SER A 27 43.74 36.10 21.33
C SER A 27 43.08 34.77 21.01
N VAL A 28 43.76 33.67 21.31
CA VAL A 28 43.18 32.34 21.23
C VAL A 28 42.73 31.90 22.62
N PRO A 29 41.68 31.06 22.72
CA PRO A 29 41.27 30.49 23.99
C PRO A 29 42.39 29.68 24.65
N GLU A 30 42.31 29.56 25.98
CA GLU A 30 43.18 28.68 26.75
C GLU A 30 43.11 27.24 26.23
N GLY A 31 44.26 26.56 26.15
CA GLY A 31 44.34 25.18 25.64
C GLY A 31 44.23 25.01 24.13
N TYR A 32 44.06 26.10 23.34
CA TYR A 32 43.93 26.01 21.88
C TYR A 32 45.06 25.21 21.23
N PHE A 33 46.31 25.52 21.55
CA PHE A 33 47.48 24.86 20.97
C PHE A 33 47.74 23.46 21.55
N GLU A 34 47.31 23.21 22.79
CA GLU A 34 47.45 21.90 23.44
C GLU A 34 46.49 20.86 22.83
N GLU A 35 45.26 21.29 22.49
CA GLU A 35 44.25 20.41 21.88
C GLU A 35 44.38 20.29 20.36
N LEU A 36 45.03 21.26 19.71
CA LEU A 36 45.12 21.34 18.25
C LEU A 36 45.70 20.06 17.60
N PRO A 37 46.79 19.44 18.10
CA PRO A 37 47.30 18.19 17.55
C PRO A 37 46.28 17.05 17.62
N HIS A 38 45.54 16.94 18.73
CA HIS A 38 44.51 15.92 18.91
C HIS A 38 43.32 16.14 17.98
N ARG A 39 42.87 17.40 17.85
CA ARG A 39 41.77 17.77 16.94
C ARG A 39 42.12 17.48 15.49
N ILE A 40 43.34 17.81 15.06
CA ILE A 40 43.82 17.51 13.70
C ILE A 40 43.90 16.00 13.48
N SER A 41 44.48 15.26 14.41
CA SER A 41 44.59 13.80 14.30
C SER A 41 43.22 13.13 14.19
N ASN A 42 42.26 13.54 15.01
CA ASN A 42 40.89 13.04 14.96
C ASN A 42 40.19 13.40 13.65
N ALA A 43 40.36 14.62 13.16
CA ALA A 43 39.78 15.03 11.87
C ALA A 43 40.32 14.17 10.71
N VAL A 44 41.64 13.96 10.66
CA VAL A 44 42.30 13.11 9.66
C VAL A 44 41.85 11.65 9.78
N TYR A 45 41.69 11.14 11.01
CA TYR A 45 41.22 9.78 11.25
C TYR A 45 39.76 9.58 10.78
N LEU A 46 38.87 10.52 11.11
CA LEU A 46 37.48 10.51 10.64
C LEU A 46 37.38 10.59 9.12
N GLU A 47 38.21 11.43 8.48
CA GLU A 47 38.29 11.52 7.02
C GLU A 47 38.73 10.19 6.39
N LYS A 48 39.74 9.53 6.97
CA LYS A 48 40.18 8.20 6.53
C LYS A 48 39.09 7.13 6.67
N ILE A 49 38.31 7.17 7.76
CA ILE A 49 37.17 6.25 7.94
C ILE A 49 36.12 6.53 6.88
N LYS A 50 35.73 7.80 6.70
CA LYS A 50 34.71 8.22 5.72
C LYS A 50 35.12 7.87 4.28
N ALA A 51 36.40 8.00 3.93
CA ALA A 51 36.91 7.63 2.61
C ALA A 51 36.93 6.11 2.39
N LYS A 52 37.03 5.31 3.46
CA LYS A 52 37.07 3.85 3.41
C LYS A 52 35.68 3.20 3.49
N SER A 53 34.71 3.85 4.13
CA SER A 53 33.32 3.39 4.21
C SER A 53 32.47 4.06 3.13
N THR A 54 32.10 3.32 2.08
CA THR A 54 31.19 3.80 1.02
C THR A 54 29.73 3.85 1.47
N GLU A 55 29.40 3.25 2.60
CA GLU A 55 28.06 3.25 3.17
C GLU A 55 27.97 4.19 4.37
N SER A 56 26.85 4.91 4.49
CA SER A 56 26.49 5.69 5.67
C SER A 56 26.54 4.77 6.89
N GLY A 57 27.59 4.87 7.71
CA GLY A 57 27.92 3.92 8.78
C GLY A 57 26.90 3.81 9.91
N PHE A 58 25.80 4.57 9.86
CA PHE A 58 24.67 4.45 10.77
C PHE A 58 23.42 4.20 9.95
N THR A 59 22.88 3.00 10.07
CA THR A 59 21.54 2.65 9.61
C THR A 59 20.70 2.31 10.82
N THR A 60 19.46 2.78 10.84
CA THR A 60 18.51 2.35 11.85
C THR A 60 18.04 0.93 11.52
N PRO A 61 17.83 0.07 12.53
CA PRO A 61 17.21 -1.24 12.31
C PRO A 61 15.88 -1.12 11.57
N ALA A 62 15.50 -2.20 10.88
CA ALA A 62 14.18 -2.30 10.29
C ALA A 62 13.10 -2.02 11.34
N ASN A 63 12.05 -1.29 10.95
CA ASN A 63 10.91 -0.93 11.79
C ASN A 63 11.20 -0.05 13.02
N TYR A 64 12.43 0.48 13.19
CA TYR A 64 12.75 1.35 14.34
C TYR A 64 11.74 2.48 14.51
N PHE A 65 11.47 3.25 13.46
CA PHE A 65 10.56 4.40 13.53
C PHE A 65 9.08 4.00 13.60
N SER A 66 8.70 2.85 13.02
CA SER A 66 7.31 2.38 13.08
C SER A 66 6.93 1.87 14.47
N GLU A 67 7.87 1.20 15.16
CA GLU A 67 7.61 0.62 16.49
C GLU A 67 7.93 1.58 17.64
N LEU A 68 8.75 2.62 17.41
CA LEU A 68 9.21 3.55 18.45
C LEU A 68 8.06 4.14 19.28
N SER A 69 6.98 4.57 18.61
CA SER A 69 5.82 5.16 19.29
C SER A 69 5.15 4.15 20.22
N GLU A 70 4.97 2.91 19.76
CA GLU A 70 4.36 1.84 20.55
C GLU A 70 5.24 1.47 21.74
N GLN A 71 6.56 1.35 21.51
CA GLN A 71 7.53 1.05 22.57
C GLN A 71 7.56 2.12 23.66
N ILE A 72 7.56 3.41 23.28
CA ILE A 72 7.49 4.51 24.25
C ILE A 72 6.20 4.44 25.06
N ASN A 73 5.06 4.26 24.40
CA ASN A 73 3.77 4.16 25.08
C ASN A 73 3.71 2.94 26.01
N ALA A 74 4.27 1.80 25.61
CA ALA A 74 4.34 0.59 26.42
C ALA A 74 5.17 0.79 27.69
N GLU A 75 6.35 1.43 27.58
CA GLU A 75 7.18 1.75 28.76
C GLU A 75 6.49 2.76 29.69
N LEU A 76 5.83 3.78 29.14
CA LEU A 76 5.05 4.73 29.96
C LEU A 76 3.88 4.05 30.68
N LEU A 77 3.16 3.15 30.01
CA LEU A 77 2.07 2.38 30.62
C LEU A 77 2.59 1.48 31.74
N LYS A 78 3.70 0.79 31.51
CA LYS A 78 4.36 -0.06 32.50
C LYS A 78 4.79 0.73 33.73
N GLU A 79 5.34 1.94 33.56
CA GLU A 79 5.67 2.83 34.67
C GLU A 79 4.42 3.26 35.45
N LYS A 80 3.36 3.66 34.75
CA LYS A 80 2.07 4.03 35.37
C LYS A 80 1.47 2.88 36.17
N ILE A 81 1.49 1.66 35.62
CA ILE A 81 0.99 0.46 36.30
C ILE A 81 1.83 0.19 37.55
N LYS A 82 3.16 0.25 37.46
CA LYS A 82 4.04 0.09 38.63
C LYS A 82 3.80 1.14 39.72
N ALA A 83 3.45 2.36 39.35
CA ALA A 83 3.11 3.42 40.31
C ALA A 83 1.72 3.22 40.92
N ALA A 84 0.76 2.70 40.15
CA ALA A 84 -0.60 2.44 40.60
C ALA A 84 -0.74 1.17 41.46
N VAL A 85 0.15 0.19 41.28
CA VAL A 85 0.18 -1.03 42.11
C VAL A 85 0.90 -0.72 43.43
N PRO A 86 0.24 -0.90 44.59
CA PRO A 86 0.89 -0.76 45.88
C PRO A 86 2.06 -1.74 46.01
N LYS A 87 3.26 -1.22 46.29
CA LYS A 87 4.45 -2.04 46.56
C LYS A 87 4.14 -3.03 47.68
N GLY A 88 4.10 -4.33 47.38
CA GLY A 88 3.82 -5.39 48.36
C GLY A 88 2.70 -6.36 47.97
N ASN A 89 1.91 -6.08 46.93
CA ASN A 89 0.88 -6.99 46.41
C ASN A 89 1.29 -7.59 45.07
N ASP A 90 2.56 -8.01 44.94
CA ASP A 90 3.15 -8.31 43.64
C ASP A 90 2.38 -9.38 42.86
N TYR A 91 1.72 -10.33 43.54
CA TYR A 91 0.82 -11.32 42.93
C TYR A 91 -0.25 -11.82 43.91
N ALA A 92 -0.68 -10.99 44.86
CA ALA A 92 -1.64 -11.41 45.90
C ALA A 92 -3.07 -11.29 45.39
N VAL A 93 -3.84 -12.37 45.49
CA VAL A 93 -5.28 -12.33 45.24
C VAL A 93 -6.00 -11.60 46.39
N PRO A 94 -7.07 -10.85 46.10
CA PRO A 94 -7.87 -10.19 47.14
C PRO A 94 -8.38 -11.20 48.19
N ALA A 95 -8.57 -10.72 49.43
CA ALA A 95 -9.17 -11.54 50.47
C ALA A 95 -10.54 -12.08 50.02
N ASN A 96 -10.77 -13.37 50.21
CA ASN A 96 -11.98 -14.10 49.81
C ASN A 96 -12.23 -14.23 48.28
N TYR A 97 -11.19 -14.04 47.45
CA TYR A 97 -11.32 -14.17 45.99
C TYR A 97 -11.88 -15.54 45.58
N PHE A 98 -11.37 -16.63 46.15
CA PHE A 98 -11.76 -17.99 45.73
C PHE A 98 -13.16 -18.36 46.23
N GLU A 99 -13.54 -17.92 47.42
CA GLU A 99 -14.88 -18.09 47.99
C GLU A 99 -15.92 -17.35 47.13
N GLN A 100 -15.62 -16.11 46.73
CA GLN A 100 -16.49 -15.35 45.82
C GLN A 100 -16.50 -15.91 44.40
N LEU A 101 -15.36 -16.40 43.91
CA LEU A 101 -15.24 -17.01 42.59
C LEU A 101 -16.19 -18.20 42.44
N GLN A 102 -16.22 -19.10 43.43
CA GLN A 102 -17.14 -20.24 43.40
C GLN A 102 -18.60 -19.79 43.35
N SER A 103 -19.00 -18.85 44.22
CA SER A 103 -20.36 -18.28 44.22
C SER A 103 -20.72 -17.62 42.87
N ASN A 104 -19.77 -16.89 42.28
CA ASN A 104 -19.95 -16.19 41.00
C ASN A 104 -20.06 -17.14 39.80
N ILE A 105 -19.31 -18.24 39.82
CA ILE A 105 -19.43 -19.28 38.79
C ILE A 105 -20.79 -19.94 38.89
N LEU A 106 -21.23 -20.33 40.10
CA LEU A 106 -22.52 -20.97 40.31
C LEU A 106 -23.68 -20.05 39.90
N SER A 107 -23.65 -18.76 40.30
CA SER A 107 -24.66 -17.75 39.89
C SER A 107 -24.84 -17.67 38.38
N LYS A 108 -23.72 -17.61 37.64
CA LYS A 108 -23.73 -17.47 36.18
C LYS A 108 -24.00 -18.76 35.42
N THR A 109 -23.76 -19.94 36.01
CA THR A 109 -23.90 -21.23 35.30
C THR A 109 -25.18 -21.98 35.68
N ILE A 110 -25.60 -21.91 36.95
CA ILE A 110 -26.72 -22.70 37.48
C ILE A 110 -27.98 -21.84 37.68
N TYR A 111 -27.81 -20.58 38.09
CA TYR A 111 -28.96 -19.73 38.46
C TYR A 111 -29.44 -18.83 37.31
N GLU A 112 -28.57 -18.40 36.38
CA GLU A 112 -29.00 -17.68 35.16
C GLU A 112 -29.58 -18.58 34.06
N THR A 113 -29.32 -19.90 34.09
CA THR A 113 -29.98 -20.86 33.18
C THR A 113 -31.46 -21.09 33.49
N LYS A 114 -31.99 -20.53 34.59
CA LYS A 114 -33.42 -20.52 34.94
C LYS A 114 -34.19 -19.31 34.42
N THR A 115 -33.64 -18.45 33.58
CA THR A 115 -34.51 -17.56 32.78
C THR A 115 -35.08 -18.35 31.62
N THR A 116 -36.38 -18.59 31.69
CA THR A 116 -37.26 -19.15 30.67
C THR A 116 -37.08 -18.43 29.32
N GLN A 117 -36.10 -18.84 28.53
CA GLN A 117 -36.05 -18.56 27.10
C GLN A 117 -36.06 -19.94 26.44
N SER A 118 -37.27 -20.49 26.27
CA SER A 118 -37.51 -21.57 25.31
C SER A 118 -36.77 -21.22 24.02
N PRO A 119 -36.02 -22.14 23.39
CA PRO A 119 -35.30 -21.84 22.14
C PRO A 119 -36.32 -21.24 21.17
N ARG A 120 -36.18 -19.95 20.87
CA ARG A 120 -37.11 -19.23 20.01
C ARG A 120 -36.87 -19.76 18.61
N VAL A 121 -37.62 -20.78 18.22
CA VAL A 121 -37.52 -21.39 16.89
C VAL A 121 -38.08 -20.38 15.89
N VAL A 122 -37.22 -19.51 15.37
CA VAL A 122 -37.60 -18.52 14.36
C VAL A 122 -37.62 -19.20 13.00
N ARG A 123 -38.79 -19.20 12.37
CA ARG A 123 -38.96 -19.76 11.03
C ARG A 123 -38.36 -18.78 10.01
N LEU A 124 -37.18 -19.13 9.47
CA LEU A 124 -36.36 -18.28 8.59
C LEU A 124 -37.02 -17.93 7.24
N TRP A 125 -38.10 -18.61 6.86
CA TRP A 125 -38.77 -18.41 5.57
C TRP A 125 -40.23 -17.97 5.78
N HIS A 126 -40.49 -16.67 5.60
CA HIS A 126 -41.86 -16.16 5.59
C HIS A 126 -42.47 -16.39 4.20
N SER A 127 -43.43 -17.33 4.10
CA SER A 127 -44.05 -17.82 2.85
C SER A 127 -44.66 -16.76 1.92
N LYS A 128 -44.79 -15.51 2.37
CA LYS A 128 -45.30 -14.40 1.56
C LYS A 128 -44.22 -13.79 0.66
N ILE A 129 -42.95 -13.82 1.07
CA ILE A 129 -41.84 -13.17 0.34
C ILE A 129 -41.45 -13.97 -0.90
N LEU A 130 -41.52 -15.31 -0.83
CA LEU A 130 -41.21 -16.21 -1.97
C LEU A 130 -42.09 -15.94 -3.20
N LYS A 131 -43.33 -15.48 -3.00
CA LYS A 131 -44.24 -15.14 -4.11
C LYS A 131 -43.76 -13.90 -4.89
N TYR A 132 -43.17 -12.93 -4.18
CA TYR A 132 -42.65 -11.70 -4.79
C TYR A 132 -41.24 -11.88 -5.36
N ALA A 133 -40.42 -12.77 -4.78
CA ALA A 133 -39.08 -13.07 -5.26
C ALA A 133 -39.08 -13.57 -6.71
N SER A 134 -39.99 -14.48 -7.06
CA SER A 134 -40.12 -14.99 -8.43
C SER A 134 -40.48 -13.87 -9.44
N ALA A 135 -41.41 -12.97 -9.10
CA ALA A 135 -41.79 -11.85 -9.96
C ALA A 135 -40.63 -10.85 -10.16
N ALA A 136 -39.88 -10.54 -9.09
CA ALA A 136 -38.71 -9.66 -9.18
C ALA A 136 -37.60 -10.24 -10.08
N CYS A 137 -37.36 -11.55 -10.03
CA CYS A 137 -36.40 -12.21 -10.91
C CYS A 137 -36.78 -12.06 -12.40
N PHE A 138 -38.06 -12.17 -12.76
CA PHE A 138 -38.50 -11.93 -14.13
C PHE A 138 -38.29 -10.49 -14.59
N ILE A 139 -38.54 -9.50 -13.71
CA ILE A 139 -38.28 -8.09 -14.03
C ILE A 139 -36.78 -7.84 -14.25
N ILE A 140 -35.93 -8.38 -13.38
CA ILE A 140 -34.48 -8.25 -13.50
C ILE A 140 -34.00 -8.92 -14.78
N LEU A 141 -34.39 -10.16 -15.06
CA LEU A 141 -34.02 -10.89 -16.27
C LEU A 141 -34.47 -10.16 -17.55
N SER A 142 -35.70 -9.65 -17.57
CA SER A 142 -36.23 -8.92 -18.72
C SER A 142 -35.51 -7.59 -18.96
N THR A 143 -35.21 -6.86 -17.87
CA THR A 143 -34.50 -5.57 -17.94
C THR A 143 -33.04 -5.75 -18.33
N THR A 144 -32.33 -6.69 -17.70
CA THR A 144 -30.94 -7.03 -18.04
C THR A 144 -30.83 -7.59 -19.46
N GLY A 145 -31.78 -8.44 -19.87
CA GLY A 145 -31.86 -8.97 -21.23
C GLY A 145 -32.07 -7.86 -22.27
N PHE A 146 -32.98 -6.92 -22.03
CA PHE A 146 -33.19 -5.76 -22.91
C PHE A 146 -31.95 -4.84 -23.00
N TYR A 147 -31.30 -4.59 -21.87
CA TYR A 147 -30.07 -3.79 -21.83
C TYR A 147 -28.94 -4.43 -22.66
N PHE A 148 -28.75 -5.74 -22.51
CA PHE A 148 -27.75 -6.48 -23.26
C PHE A 148 -28.10 -6.58 -24.75
N TYR A 149 -29.38 -6.80 -25.09
CA TYR A 149 -29.87 -6.75 -26.47
C TYR A 149 -29.58 -5.40 -27.14
N LYS A 150 -29.82 -4.27 -26.45
CA LYS A 150 -29.48 -2.94 -26.96
C LYS A 150 -27.98 -2.77 -27.20
N ASN A 151 -27.13 -3.34 -26.34
CA ASN A 151 -25.68 -3.30 -26.49
C ASN A 151 -25.15 -4.23 -27.60
N HIS A 152 -25.89 -5.27 -27.97
CA HIS A 152 -25.51 -6.22 -29.02
C HIS A 152 -26.19 -5.99 -30.37
N ILE A 153 -27.04 -4.97 -30.53
CA ILE A 153 -27.38 -4.45 -31.86
C ILE A 153 -26.12 -3.71 -32.34
N PRO A 154 -25.34 -4.22 -33.32
CA PRO A 154 -24.32 -3.41 -33.95
C PRO A 154 -25.06 -2.25 -34.62
N THR A 155 -24.89 -1.02 -34.12
CA THR A 155 -25.27 0.16 -34.88
C THR A 155 -24.40 0.15 -36.14
N GLN A 156 -24.93 -0.42 -37.23
CA GLN A 156 -24.47 -0.12 -38.57
C GLN A 156 -24.67 1.38 -38.73
N LYS A 157 -23.60 2.15 -38.49
CA LYS A 157 -23.56 3.54 -38.92
C LYS A 157 -23.67 3.48 -40.43
N LEU A 158 -24.84 3.76 -40.98
CA LEU A 158 -25.03 3.96 -42.40
C LEU A 158 -24.07 5.07 -42.81
N THR A 159 -22.98 4.69 -43.47
CA THR A 159 -22.04 5.64 -44.05
C THR A 159 -22.81 6.32 -45.18
N TYR A 160 -23.21 7.59 -44.99
CA TYR A 160 -23.96 8.35 -45.99
C TYR A 160 -23.26 8.45 -47.36
N ASN A 161 -21.97 8.13 -47.44
CA ASN A 161 -21.24 8.01 -48.70
C ASN A 161 -21.59 6.75 -49.51
N GLU A 162 -22.07 5.67 -48.87
CA GLU A 162 -22.39 4.40 -49.55
C GLU A 162 -23.69 4.53 -50.37
N LEU A 163 -24.69 5.25 -49.86
CA LEU A 163 -25.94 5.54 -50.60
C LEU A 163 -25.69 6.47 -51.82
N ALA A 164 -24.75 7.41 -51.71
CA ALA A 164 -24.37 8.27 -52.83
C ALA A 164 -23.59 7.48 -53.91
N THR A 165 -22.87 6.44 -53.49
CA THR A 165 -22.14 5.55 -54.41
C THR A 165 -23.10 4.61 -55.13
N GLU A 166 -24.12 4.08 -54.46
CA GLU A 166 -25.21 3.29 -55.08
C GLU A 166 -25.94 4.07 -56.18
N GLN A 167 -26.17 5.37 -55.99
CA GLN A 167 -26.79 6.20 -57.03
C GLN A 167 -25.87 6.41 -58.24
N PHE A 168 -24.55 6.38 -58.05
CA PHE A 168 -23.57 6.45 -59.13
C PHE A 168 -23.39 5.08 -59.83
N LEU A 169 -23.60 3.97 -59.12
CA LEU A 169 -23.52 2.61 -59.65
C LEU A 169 -24.62 2.32 -60.69
N TYR A 170 -25.76 3.00 -60.59
CA TYR A 170 -26.85 2.90 -61.57
C TYR A 170 -26.50 3.50 -62.94
N ASP A 171 -25.51 4.38 -63.01
CA ASP A 171 -25.07 5.04 -64.24
C ASP A 171 -23.86 4.33 -64.88
N ILE A 172 -23.46 3.17 -64.35
CA ILE A 172 -22.41 2.35 -64.94
C ILE A 172 -23.03 1.46 -66.02
N ASP A 173 -22.62 1.66 -67.26
CA ASP A 173 -23.02 0.82 -68.40
C ASP A 173 -22.58 -0.65 -68.19
N GLU A 174 -23.44 -1.59 -68.63
CA GLU A 174 -23.28 -3.04 -68.46
C GLU A 174 -21.93 -3.57 -68.99
N GLU A 175 -21.37 -2.93 -70.01
CA GLU A 175 -20.09 -3.30 -70.62
C GLU A 175 -18.92 -3.21 -69.63
N VAL A 176 -18.94 -2.24 -68.71
CA VAL A 176 -17.88 -2.04 -67.70
C VAL A 176 -17.95 -3.08 -66.58
N ILE A 177 -19.15 -3.54 -66.25
CA ILE A 177 -19.40 -4.57 -65.23
C ILE A 177 -18.87 -5.93 -65.71
N ILE A 178 -19.06 -6.24 -66.99
CA ILE A 178 -18.58 -7.49 -67.59
C ILE A 178 -17.06 -7.55 -67.59
N ASP A 179 -16.39 -6.45 -67.90
CA ASP A 179 -14.92 -6.38 -67.91
C ASP A 179 -14.33 -6.66 -66.50
N HIS A 180 -14.92 -6.06 -65.45
CA HIS A 180 -14.44 -6.21 -64.07
C HIS A 180 -14.67 -7.59 -63.44
N ILE A 181 -15.71 -8.32 -63.84
CA ILE A 181 -16.02 -9.66 -63.29
C ILE A 181 -15.07 -10.71 -63.86
N ASN A 182 -14.67 -10.58 -65.12
CA ASN A 182 -13.72 -11.52 -65.73
C ASN A 182 -12.35 -11.47 -65.04
N ASP A 183 -12.01 -10.35 -64.42
CA ASP A 183 -10.72 -10.11 -63.79
C ASP A 183 -10.59 -10.65 -62.34
N ASN A 184 -11.67 -11.03 -61.64
CA ASN A 184 -11.60 -11.36 -60.20
C ASN A 184 -12.39 -12.63 -59.76
N ASP A 185 -11.76 -13.80 -59.86
CA ASP A 185 -12.21 -15.09 -59.30
C ASP A 185 -12.25 -15.11 -57.74
N LEU A 186 -13.39 -15.49 -57.13
CA LEU A 186 -13.61 -15.46 -55.66
C LEU A 186 -13.66 -16.87 -55.02
N HIS A 187 -12.77 -17.17 -54.07
CA HIS A 187 -12.80 -18.39 -53.22
C HIS A 187 -13.34 -18.14 -51.80
N GLN A 188 -14.09 -19.11 -51.27
CA GLN A 188 -14.84 -19.12 -50.00
C GLN A 188 -13.99 -19.35 -48.72
N ALA A 189 -14.50 -18.90 -47.55
CA ALA A 189 -13.85 -18.85 -46.24
C ALA A 189 -13.86 -20.18 -45.42
N LYS A 190 -12.78 -20.40 -44.64
CA LYS A 190 -12.47 -21.57 -43.76
C LYS A 190 -12.88 -21.32 -42.28
N PRO A 191 -13.46 -22.30 -41.53
CA PRO A 191 -13.86 -22.09 -40.14
C PRO A 191 -12.72 -22.20 -39.11
N ALA A 192 -12.89 -21.52 -37.98
CA ALA A 192 -11.87 -21.14 -36.99
C ALA A 192 -11.47 -22.24 -35.97
N ALA A 193 -10.22 -22.18 -35.51
CA ALA A 193 -9.49 -23.18 -34.73
C ALA A 193 -9.97 -23.44 -33.28
N THR A 194 -11.02 -22.77 -32.81
CA THR A 194 -11.47 -22.85 -31.41
C THR A 194 -12.28 -24.10 -31.08
N ASP A 195 -12.97 -24.66 -32.06
CA ASP A 195 -13.91 -25.78 -31.85
C ASP A 195 -13.16 -27.10 -31.57
N VAL A 196 -12.07 -27.34 -32.31
CA VAL A 196 -11.22 -28.55 -32.17
C VAL A 196 -10.54 -28.61 -30.80
N ALA A 197 -10.19 -27.47 -30.22
CA ALA A 197 -9.54 -27.42 -28.91
C ALA A 197 -10.51 -27.79 -27.78
N LEU A 198 -11.77 -27.36 -27.90
CA LEU A 198 -12.81 -27.67 -26.91
C LEU A 198 -13.21 -29.15 -26.97
N GLU A 199 -13.35 -29.70 -28.18
CA GLU A 199 -13.71 -31.10 -28.40
C GLU A 199 -12.67 -32.06 -27.76
N ASN A 200 -11.38 -31.75 -27.94
CA ASN A 200 -10.29 -32.55 -27.34
C ASN A 200 -10.24 -32.46 -25.80
N TYR A 201 -10.58 -31.31 -25.22
CA TYR A 201 -10.61 -31.15 -23.75
C TYR A 201 -11.70 -32.01 -23.12
N ILE A 202 -12.88 -32.07 -23.75
CA ILE A 202 -14.01 -32.88 -23.28
C ILE A 202 -13.67 -34.37 -23.38
N LEU A 203 -13.11 -34.81 -24.50
CA LEU A 203 -12.76 -36.23 -24.71
C LEU A 203 -11.63 -36.74 -23.81
N SER A 204 -10.73 -35.87 -23.36
CA SER A 204 -9.60 -36.27 -22.51
C SER A 204 -9.91 -36.33 -21.03
N ASN A 205 -10.85 -35.52 -20.53
CA ASN A 205 -11.13 -35.40 -19.10
C ASN A 205 -12.40 -36.10 -18.62
N TYR A 206 -13.29 -36.49 -19.54
CA TYR A 206 -14.56 -37.12 -19.16
C TYR A 206 -14.80 -38.40 -19.96
N SER A 207 -15.07 -39.50 -19.25
CA SER A 207 -15.50 -40.75 -19.89
C SER A 207 -16.99 -40.67 -20.27
N GLN A 208 -17.40 -41.29 -21.38
CA GLN A 208 -18.81 -41.26 -21.84
C GLN A 208 -19.80 -41.74 -20.76
N ASN A 209 -19.37 -42.67 -19.90
CA ASN A 209 -20.20 -43.17 -18.79
C ASN A 209 -20.37 -42.15 -17.66
N GLU A 210 -19.38 -41.29 -17.39
CA GLU A 210 -19.49 -40.26 -16.34
C GLU A 210 -20.40 -39.11 -16.76
N ILE A 211 -20.40 -38.76 -18.04
CA ILE A 211 -21.27 -37.74 -18.63
C ILE A 211 -22.74 -38.19 -18.57
N ALA A 212 -23.02 -39.47 -18.80
CA ALA A 212 -24.37 -40.04 -18.77
C ALA A 212 -24.90 -40.31 -17.35
N SER A 213 -24.01 -40.52 -16.36
CA SER A 213 -24.40 -40.84 -14.97
C SER A 213 -24.71 -39.63 -14.08
N ASN A 214 -24.37 -38.41 -14.52
CA ASN A 214 -24.65 -37.16 -13.81
C ASN A 214 -25.77 -36.32 -14.47
N LEU A 215 -26.63 -36.96 -15.26
CA LEU A 215 -27.83 -36.34 -15.84
C LEU A 215 -29.11 -36.95 -15.27
#